data_AF-A0A8S0VLB2-F1
#
_entry.id   AF-A0A8S0VLB2-F1
#
_cell.length_a   1.000
_cell.length_b   1.000
_cell.length_c   1.000
_cell.angle_alpha   90.00
_cell.angle_beta   90.00
_cell.angle_gamma   90.00
#
_symmetry.space_group_name_H-M   'P 1'
#
loop_
_entity.id
_entity.type
_entity.pdbx_description
1 polymer ?
#
loop_
_entity_poly.entity_id
_entity_poly.type
_entity_poly.pdbx_seq_one_letter_code
_entity_poly.pdbx_strand_id
1 'polypeptide(L)'
;MHVYGRPAVFSKSVIFATAFMSFFSVVIALFKDIPDIVGDKIFGIRSFTVRLGQQRVFWICISLLEMAYLVALSVGVTSSCIWSKWITVIGHIVLASLLWNHANSIDLKNKNAITSFYMFMWKVIHLHDPVQQQPFYAEYLIIPLVR
;
A
#
# COMPACT_ATOMS: atom_id res chain seq x y z
N MET A 1 -41.81 4.42 -3.04
CA MET A 1 -41.59 2.96 -2.93
C MET A 1 -40.25 2.67 -3.57
N HIS A 2 -39.26 2.24 -2.79
CA HIS A 2 -37.86 2.09 -3.22
C HIS A 2 -37.71 0.93 -4.22
N VAL A 3 -37.25 1.21 -5.43
CA VAL A 3 -36.87 0.19 -6.41
C VAL A 3 -35.35 0.16 -6.51
N TYR A 4 -34.72 -0.69 -5.71
CA TYR A 4 -33.34 -1.14 -5.92
C TYR A 4 -33.31 -2.66 -5.76
N GLY A 5 -33.76 -3.34 -6.81
CA GLY A 5 -33.91 -4.81 -6.86
C GLY A 5 -32.94 -5.49 -7.83
N ARG A 6 -31.83 -4.85 -8.23
CA ARG A 6 -30.75 -5.54 -8.94
C ARG A 6 -29.62 -5.84 -7.94
N PRO A 7 -29.15 -7.11 -7.84
CA PRO A 7 -27.93 -7.38 -7.09
C PRO A 7 -26.80 -6.53 -7.67
N ALA A 8 -26.00 -5.90 -6.82
CA ALA A 8 -24.85 -5.13 -7.26
C ALA A 8 -23.84 -6.07 -7.94
N VAL A 9 -23.82 -6.07 -9.27
CA VAL A 9 -22.90 -6.89 -10.07
C VAL A 9 -21.61 -6.09 -10.24
N PHE A 10 -20.67 -6.27 -9.31
CA PHE A 10 -19.36 -5.62 -9.40
C PHE A 10 -18.49 -6.35 -10.42
N SER A 11 -17.75 -5.60 -11.26
CA SER A 11 -16.80 -6.19 -12.19
C SER A 11 -15.60 -6.78 -11.44
N LYS A 12 -14.93 -7.77 -12.03
CA LYS A 12 -13.70 -8.37 -11.47
C LYS A 12 -12.64 -7.32 -11.16
N SER A 13 -12.51 -6.30 -12.01
CA SER A 13 -11.68 -5.11 -11.78
C SER A 13 -12.04 -4.39 -10.49
N VAL A 14 -13.32 -4.09 -10.26
CA VAL A 14 -13.77 -3.33 -9.09
C VAL A 14 -13.55 -4.13 -7.81
N ILE A 15 -13.88 -5.42 -7.82
CA ILE A 15 -13.66 -6.29 -6.65
C ILE A 15 -12.16 -6.36 -6.32
N PHE A 16 -11.30 -6.55 -7.33
CA PHE A 16 -9.85 -6.57 -7.14
C PHE A 16 -9.34 -5.23 -6.59
N ALA A 17 -9.74 -4.10 -7.20
CA ALA A 17 -9.35 -2.77 -6.78
C ALA A 17 -9.76 -2.49 -5.32
N THR A 18 -10.99 -2.81 -4.95
CA THR A 18 -11.49 -2.61 -3.59
C THR A 18 -10.75 -3.49 -2.58
N ALA A 19 -10.53 -4.78 -2.89
CA ALA A 19 -9.78 -5.67 -2.02
C ALA A 19 -8.33 -5.21 -1.84
N PHE A 20 -7.66 -4.86 -2.93
CA PHE A 20 -6.29 -4.37 -2.94
C PHE A 20 -6.15 -3.07 -2.13
N MET A 21 -7.02 -2.08 -2.36
CA MET A 21 -7.03 -0.82 -1.62
C MET A 21 -7.32 -1.01 -0.13
N SER A 22 -8.26 -1.90 0.21
CA SER A 22 -8.58 -2.19 1.62
C SER A 22 -7.38 -2.81 2.34
N PHE A 23 -6.62 -3.68 1.67
CA PHE A 23 -5.42 -4.29 2.21
C PHE A 23 -4.31 -3.25 2.42
N PHE A 24 -4.05 -2.40 1.41
CA PHE A 24 -3.08 -1.30 1.52
C PHE A 24 -3.42 -0.33 2.65
N SER A 25 -4.70 -0.01 2.85
CA SER A 25 -5.14 0.85 3.97
C SER A 25 -4.75 0.27 5.33
N VAL A 26 -4.90 -1.05 5.52
CA VAL A 26 -4.47 -1.72 6.76
C VAL A 26 -2.96 -1.63 6.95
N VAL A 27 -2.18 -1.85 5.89
CA VAL A 27 -0.71 -1.78 5.99
C VAL A 27 -0.22 -0.36 6.27
N ILE A 28 -0.82 0.66 5.66
CA ILE A 28 -0.52 2.06 5.95
C ILE A 28 -0.88 2.41 7.40
N ALA A 29 -2.00 1.89 7.89
CA ALA A 29 -2.41 2.05 9.29
C ALA A 29 -1.42 1.42 10.26
N LEU A 30 -0.80 0.29 9.92
CA LEU A 30 0.28 -0.29 10.72
C LEU A 30 1.57 0.54 10.62
N PHE A 31 1.85 1.10 9.44
CA PHE A 31 3.04 1.92 9.21
C PHE A 31 3.03 3.24 9.98
N LYS A 32 1.87 3.89 10.15
CA LYS A 32 1.76 5.12 10.97
C LYS A 32 2.06 4.86 12.46
N ASP A 33 1.74 3.67 12.96
CA ASP A 33 1.99 3.31 14.35
C ASP A 33 3.50 3.12 14.63
N ILE A 34 4.35 3.08 13.60
CA ILE A 34 5.81 2.95 13.74
C ILE A 34 6.44 4.23 14.28
N PRO A 35 6.33 5.41 13.62
CA PRO A 35 6.83 6.67 14.17
C PRO A 35 6.11 7.08 15.48
N ASP A 36 4.85 6.69 15.65
CA ASP A 36 4.02 7.05 16.82
C ASP A 36 4.34 6.24 18.08
N ILE A 37 5.22 5.24 18.01
CA ILE A 37 5.55 4.32 19.12
C ILE A 37 5.93 5.03 20.44
N VAL A 38 6.58 6.19 20.35
CA VAL A 38 6.98 6.96 21.54
C VAL A 38 5.81 7.68 22.17
N GLY A 39 4.91 8.25 21.37
CA GLY A 39 3.67 8.81 21.86
C GLY A 39 2.82 7.73 22.51
N ASP A 40 2.58 6.62 21.80
CA ASP A 40 1.79 5.50 22.30
C ASP A 40 2.30 4.97 23.64
N LYS A 41 3.63 4.85 23.80
CA LYS A 41 4.24 4.39 25.04
C LYS A 41 4.04 5.37 26.20
N ILE A 42 4.09 6.68 25.95
CA ILE A 42 3.87 7.72 26.98
C ILE A 42 2.40 7.73 27.41
N PHE A 43 1.47 7.59 26.47
CA PHE A 43 0.02 7.59 26.74
C PHE A 43 -0.56 6.22 27.13
N GLY A 44 0.29 5.19 27.21
CA GLY A 44 -0.13 3.83 27.60
C GLY A 44 -0.95 3.07 26.56
N ILE A 45 -0.94 3.53 25.29
CA ILE A 45 -1.62 2.89 24.17
C ILE A 45 -0.85 1.62 23.78
N ARG A 46 -1.55 0.48 23.73
CA ARG A 46 -0.96 -0.82 23.37
C ARG A 46 -1.06 -1.10 21.87
N SER A 47 -0.41 -0.30 21.04
CA SER A 47 -0.35 -0.54 19.59
C SER A 47 0.50 -1.78 19.24
N PHE A 48 0.36 -2.27 18.01
CA PHE A 48 1.08 -3.44 17.52
C PHE A 48 2.61 -3.20 17.57
N THR A 49 3.03 -1.99 17.21
CA THR A 49 4.42 -1.53 17.28
C THR A 49 4.97 -1.50 18.71
N VAL A 50 4.17 -1.07 19.69
CA VAL A 50 4.57 -1.08 21.11
C VAL A 50 4.78 -2.51 21.63
N ARG A 51 3.97 -3.47 21.17
CA ARG A 51 4.04 -4.88 21.63
C ARG A 51 5.18 -5.68 21.00
N LEU A 52 5.37 -5.56 19.69
CA LEU A 52 6.32 -6.38 18.93
C LEU A 52 7.65 -5.68 18.66
N GLY A 53 7.68 -4.35 18.81
CA GLY A 53 8.84 -3.52 18.52
C GLY A 53 8.85 -3.01 17.08
N GLN A 54 9.33 -1.78 16.95
CA GLN A 54 9.46 -1.03 15.69
C GLN A 54 10.09 -1.84 14.54
N GLN A 55 11.23 -2.50 14.78
CA GLN A 55 11.94 -3.24 13.74
C GLN A 55 11.13 -4.44 13.20
N ARG A 56 10.45 -5.19 14.08
CA ARG A 56 9.65 -6.34 13.64
C ARG A 56 8.42 -5.88 12.86
N VAL A 57 7.73 -4.85 13.35
CA VAL A 57 6.54 -4.30 12.67
C VAL A 57 6.90 -3.71 11.31
N PHE A 58 8.03 -3.02 11.20
CA PHE A 58 8.55 -2.54 9.92
C PHE A 58 8.67 -3.67 8.89
N TRP A 59 9.39 -4.75 9.22
CA TRP A 59 9.59 -5.87 8.30
C TRP A 59 8.30 -6.63 7.99
N ILE A 60 7.38 -6.74 8.96
CA ILE A 60 6.03 -7.30 8.71
C ILE A 60 5.31 -6.45 7.65
N CYS A 61 5.33 -5.13 7.78
CA CYS A 61 4.65 -4.25 6.83
C CYS A 61 5.28 -4.31 5.43
N ILE A 62 6.62 -4.34 5.33
CA ILE A 62 7.32 -4.55 4.05
C ILE A 62 6.91 -5.89 3.42
N SER A 63 6.92 -6.97 4.21
CA SER A 63 6.52 -8.29 3.72
C SER A 63 5.08 -8.33 3.24
N LEU A 64 4.16 -7.65 3.93
CA LEU A 64 2.75 -7.55 3.50
C LEU A 64 2.61 -6.80 2.17
N LEU A 65 3.34 -5.70 1.97
CA LEU A 65 3.33 -4.94 0.71
C LEU A 65 3.91 -5.75 -0.45
N GLU A 66 5.05 -6.42 -0.25
CA GLU A 66 5.66 -7.30 -1.25
C GLU A 66 4.67 -8.41 -1.68
N MET A 67 3.99 -9.04 -0.72
CA MET A 67 2.96 -10.03 -1.01
C MET A 67 1.79 -9.44 -1.81
N ALA A 68 1.37 -8.21 -1.51
CA ALA A 68 0.31 -7.56 -2.27
C ALA A 68 0.73 -7.26 -3.71
N TYR A 69 1.98 -6.81 -3.93
CA TYR A 69 2.52 -6.63 -5.27
C TYR A 69 2.65 -7.95 -6.04
N LEU A 70 3.02 -9.06 -5.38
CA LEU A 70 3.03 -10.40 -5.99
C LEU A 70 1.63 -10.88 -6.38
N VAL A 71 0.61 -10.60 -5.56
CA VAL A 71 -0.79 -10.89 -5.91
C VAL A 71 -1.23 -10.05 -7.10
N ALA A 72 -0.92 -8.75 -7.12
CA ALA A 72 -1.24 -7.88 -8.24
C ALA A 72 -0.54 -8.30 -9.54
N LEU A 73 0.70 -8.76 -9.45
CA LEU A 73 1.44 -9.36 -10.55
C LEU A 73 0.72 -10.59 -11.09
N SER A 74 0.32 -11.51 -10.21
CA SER A 74 -0.40 -12.74 -10.56
C SER A 74 -1.71 -12.43 -11.29
N VAL A 75 -2.47 -11.45 -10.78
CA VAL A 75 -3.72 -10.98 -11.41
C VAL A 75 -3.43 -10.30 -12.75
N GLY A 76 -2.41 -9.45 -12.83
CA GLY A 76 -1.99 -8.79 -14.07
C GLY A 76 -1.63 -9.79 -15.17
N VAL A 77 -0.95 -10.90 -14.82
CA VAL A 77 -0.57 -11.94 -15.78
C VAL A 77 -1.78 -12.64 -16.41
N THR A 78 -2.89 -12.75 -15.65
CA THR A 78 -4.15 -13.37 -16.11
C THR A 78 -4.99 -12.47 -17.01
N SER A 79 -4.62 -11.19 -17.18
CA SER A 79 -5.34 -10.26 -18.06
C SER A 79 -5.20 -10.62 -19.54
N SER A 80 -6.31 -10.55 -20.28
CA SER A 80 -6.34 -10.82 -21.73
C SER A 80 -5.83 -9.64 -22.57
N CYS A 81 -5.75 -8.43 -21.99
CA CYS A 81 -5.26 -7.24 -22.68
C CYS A 81 -3.73 -7.12 -22.51
N ILE A 82 -2.98 -7.28 -23.60
CA ILE A 82 -1.51 -7.25 -23.61
C ILE A 82 -0.94 -5.93 -23.07
N TRP A 83 -1.54 -4.80 -23.44
CA TRP A 83 -1.11 -3.47 -22.96
C TRP A 83 -1.31 -3.32 -21.45
N SER A 84 -2.51 -3.64 -20.94
CA SER A 84 -2.78 -3.59 -19.50
C SER A 84 -1.91 -4.58 -18.72
N LYS A 85 -1.67 -5.77 -19.28
CA LYS A 85 -0.81 -6.80 -18.68
C LYS A 85 0.61 -6.28 -18.45
N TRP A 86 1.26 -5.74 -19.48
CA TRP A 86 2.63 -5.25 -19.35
C TRP A 86 2.75 -4.05 -18.41
N ILE A 87 1.80 -3.10 -18.47
CA ILE A 87 1.80 -1.93 -17.57
C ILE A 87 1.68 -2.37 -16.12
N THR A 88 0.71 -3.23 -15.80
CA THR A 88 0.49 -3.71 -14.42
C THR A 88 1.67 -4.55 -13.92
N VAL A 89 2.18 -5.48 -14.74
CA VAL A 89 3.30 -6.36 -14.35
C VAL A 89 4.58 -5.55 -14.14
N ILE A 90 4.99 -4.72 -15.11
CA ILE A 90 6.21 -3.92 -14.99
C ILE A 90 6.06 -2.89 -13.87
N GLY A 91 4.90 -2.23 -13.76
CA GLY A 91 4.62 -1.26 -12.71
C GLY A 91 4.81 -1.85 -11.31
N HIS A 92 4.17 -3.00 -11.02
CA HIS A 92 4.30 -3.63 -9.71
C HIS A 92 5.69 -4.21 -9.45
N ILE A 93 6.41 -4.72 -10.45
CA ILE A 93 7.81 -5.15 -10.29
C ILE A 93 8.70 -3.97 -9.89
N VAL A 94 8.56 -2.83 -10.57
CA VAL A 94 9.35 -1.63 -10.28
C VAL A 94 9.03 -1.12 -8.87
N LEU A 95 7.74 -1.06 -8.50
CA LEU A 95 7.33 -0.64 -7.16
C LEU A 95 7.85 -1.57 -6.06
N ALA A 96 7.74 -2.89 -6.23
CA ALA A 96 8.30 -3.88 -5.31
C ALA A 96 9.83 -3.73 -5.19
N SER A 97 10.54 -3.63 -6.32
CA SER A 97 12.00 -3.47 -6.32
C SER A 97 12.45 -2.18 -5.62
N LEU A 98 11.75 -1.07 -5.85
CA LEU A 98 12.02 0.21 -5.19
C LEU A 98 11.74 0.11 -3.68
N LEU A 99 10.62 -0.50 -3.29
CA LEU A 99 10.25 -0.71 -1.90
C LEU A 99 11.31 -1.54 -1.18
N TRP A 100 11.68 -2.69 -1.75
CA TRP A 100 12.69 -3.59 -1.20
C TRP A 100 14.04 -2.93 -1.06
N ASN A 101 14.53 -2.26 -2.11
CA ASN A 101 15.85 -1.60 -2.09
C ASN A 101 15.90 -0.49 -1.04
N HIS A 102 14.85 0.30 -0.94
CA HIS A 102 14.79 1.39 0.02
C HIS A 102 14.59 0.87 1.45
N ALA A 103 13.82 -0.21 1.65
CA ALA A 103 13.65 -0.85 2.96
C ALA A 103 14.98 -1.42 3.51
N ASN A 104 15.82 -2.00 2.63
CA ASN A 104 17.11 -2.56 3.01
C ASN A 104 18.19 -1.50 3.33
N SER A 105 18.05 -0.28 2.82
CA SER A 105 19.03 0.79 3.04
C SER A 105 18.79 1.62 4.30
N ILE A 106 17.66 1.40 5.00
CA ILE A 106 17.26 2.20 6.16
C ILE A 106 17.89 1.69 7.45
N ASP A 107 18.44 2.62 8.22
CA ASP A 107 18.75 2.39 9.63
C ASP A 107 17.51 2.54 10.51
N LEU A 108 16.97 1.40 10.95
CA LEU A 108 15.80 1.31 11.83
C LEU A 108 16.04 1.81 13.25
N LYS A 109 17.28 2.18 13.61
CA LYS A 109 17.58 2.87 14.88
C LYS A 109 17.36 4.38 14.79
N ASN A 110 17.42 4.94 13.57
CA ASN A 110 17.23 6.36 13.34
C ASN A 110 15.76 6.68 13.04
N LYS A 111 15.09 7.35 13.98
CA LYS A 111 13.68 7.78 13.79
C LYS A 111 13.48 8.62 12.54
N ASN A 112 14.42 9.51 12.21
CA ASN A 112 14.29 10.36 11.02
C ASN A 112 14.34 9.53 9.73
N ALA A 113 15.11 8.45 9.70
CA ALA A 113 15.15 7.54 8.55
C ALA A 113 13.81 6.81 8.36
N ILE A 114 13.18 6.38 9.46
CA ILE A 114 11.87 5.73 9.43
C ILE A 114 10.77 6.71 9.01
N THR A 115 10.76 7.92 9.57
CA THR A 115 9.82 8.96 9.14
C THR A 115 10.02 9.31 7.67
N SER A 116 11.27 9.40 7.21
CA SER A 116 11.57 9.66 5.79
C SER A 116 11.08 8.53 4.89
N PHE A 117 11.19 7.28 5.33
CA PHE A 117 10.64 6.13 4.63
C PHE A 117 9.11 6.13 4.60
N TYR A 118 8.48 6.46 5.72
CA TYR A 118 7.04 6.65 5.80
C TYR A 118 6.59 7.73 4.81
N MET A 119 7.32 8.84 4.71
CA MET A 119 7.04 9.87 3.70
C MET A 119 7.29 9.39 2.27
N PHE A 120 8.31 8.56 2.02
CA PHE A 120 8.54 7.91 0.73
C PHE A 120 7.36 7.01 0.34
N MET A 121 6.93 6.13 1.24
CA MET A 121 5.73 5.32 1.11
C MET A 121 4.50 6.18 0.79
N TRP A 122 4.30 7.27 1.51
CA TRP A 122 3.22 8.23 1.24
C TRP A 122 3.30 8.85 -0.15
N LYS A 123 4.49 9.12 -0.68
CA LYS A 123 4.67 9.62 -2.06
C LYS A 123 4.43 8.56 -3.14
N VAL A 124 4.79 7.31 -2.86
CA VAL A 124 4.51 6.18 -3.76
C VAL A 124 3.00 5.93 -3.82
N ILE A 125 2.34 6.05 -2.69
CA ILE A 125 0.88 5.88 -2.62
C ILE A 125 0.19 7.13 -3.14
N HIS A 126 0.69 8.34 -2.89
CA HIS A 126 0.09 9.62 -3.27
C HIS A 126 0.99 10.45 -4.18
N LEU A 127 0.54 10.70 -5.40
CA LEU A 127 1.08 11.80 -6.20
C LEU A 127 0.60 13.11 -5.59
N HIS A 128 1.54 13.94 -5.13
CA HIS A 128 1.25 15.31 -4.72
C HIS A 128 1.01 16.15 -5.97
N ASP A 129 -0.25 16.44 -6.29
CA ASP A 129 -0.60 17.49 -7.22
C ASP A 129 -0.45 18.85 -6.50
N PRO A 130 0.49 19.73 -6.92
CA PRO A 130 0.70 21.01 -6.26
C PRO A 130 -0.49 21.97 -6.41
N VAL A 131 -1.49 21.65 -7.23
CA VAL A 131 -2.63 22.53 -7.54
C VAL A 131 -3.87 22.28 -6.67
N GLN A 132 -4.05 21.08 -6.12
CA GLN A 132 -5.33 20.68 -5.49
C GLN A 132 -5.26 20.27 -4.02
N GLN A 133 -4.07 20.14 -3.42
CA GLN A 133 -3.91 19.82 -1.99
C GLN A 133 -4.74 18.59 -1.54
N GLN A 134 -5.03 17.68 -2.47
CA GLN A 134 -5.81 16.48 -2.24
C GLN A 134 -4.97 15.28 -2.70
N PRO A 135 -4.77 14.28 -1.83
CA PRO A 135 -3.97 13.10 -2.17
C PRO A 135 -4.62 12.31 -3.33
N PHE A 136 -3.98 12.28 -4.50
CA PHE A 136 -4.35 11.35 -5.58
C PHE A 136 -3.51 10.09 -5.44
N TYR A 137 -4.14 8.92 -5.34
CA TYR A 137 -3.36 7.71 -5.15
C TYR A 137 -2.70 7.31 -6.48
N ALA A 138 -1.37 7.31 -6.56
CA ALA A 138 -0.63 6.93 -7.77
C ALA A 138 -0.91 5.48 -8.17
N GLU A 139 -1.25 4.64 -7.19
CA GLU A 139 -1.71 3.28 -7.40
C GLU A 139 -2.98 3.18 -8.22
N TYR A 140 -3.88 4.19 -8.19
CA TYR A 140 -5.07 4.21 -9.06
C TYR A 140 -4.70 4.19 -10.55
N LEU A 141 -3.51 4.65 -10.92
CA LEU A 141 -3.03 4.64 -12.30
C LEU A 141 -2.58 3.25 -12.76
N ILE A 142 -2.23 2.36 -11.82
CA ILE A 142 -1.63 1.05 -12.08
C ILE A 142 -2.63 -0.10 -11.85
N ILE A 143 -3.78 0.17 -11.21
CA ILE A 143 -4.85 -0.80 -11.08
C ILE A 143 -5.15 -1.36 -12.48
N PRO A 144 -4.95 -2.68 -12.71
CA PRO A 144 -5.29 -3.28 -13.97
C PRO A 144 -6.77 -3.01 -14.23
N LEU A 145 -7.07 -2.44 -15.40
CA LEU A 145 -8.36 -2.62 -16.05
C LEU A 145 -8.44 -4.11 -16.39
N VAL A 146 -8.73 -4.96 -15.39
CA VAL A 146 -9.09 -6.36 -15.55
C VAL A 146 -10.45 -6.39 -16.27
N ARG A 147 -10.39 -6.18 -17.58
CA ARG A 147 -11.50 -6.48 -18.50
C ARG A 147 -11.59 -7.98 -18.69
#